data_AF-A0A940VG03-F1
#
_entry.id   AF-A0A940VG03-F1
#
_cell.length_a   1.000
_cell.length_b   1.000
_cell.length_c   1.000
_cell.angle_alpha   90.00
_cell.angle_beta   90.00
_cell.angle_gamma   90.00
#
_symmetry.space_group_name_H-M   'P 1'
#
loop_
_entity.id
_entity.type
_entity.pdbx_description
1 polymer ?
#
loop_
_entity_poly.entity_id
_entity_poly.type
_entity_poly.pdbx_seq_one_letter_code
_entity_poly.pdbx_strand_id
1 'polypeptide(L)'
;MSSIVEYTDGKPAENLYPRRIVSPRKSGPCCFSDMELVGEPHSEGRWVFQYRRCRRFGFAVRVIQRQVPDDTLMAEVRKEFATLFMRRVPDY
;
A
#
# COMPACT_ATOMS: atom_id res chain seq x y z
N MET A 1 7.22 -6.28 -8.79
CA MET A 1 7.10 -5.24 -7.75
C MET A 1 8.48 -4.72 -7.37
N SER A 2 8.98 -3.73 -8.11
CA SER A 2 10.22 -3.02 -7.74
C SER A 2 9.87 -1.91 -6.75
N SER A 3 10.38 -1.99 -5.53
CA SER A 3 10.29 -0.90 -4.54
C SER A 3 11.26 0.22 -4.91
N ILE A 4 10.91 1.48 -4.64
CA ILE A 4 11.84 2.62 -4.77
C ILE A 4 12.84 2.72 -3.61
N VAL A 5 12.71 1.83 -2.61
CA VAL A 5 13.56 1.81 -1.42
C VAL A 5 14.87 1.08 -1.74
N GLU A 6 15.99 1.78 -1.60
CA GLU A 6 17.33 1.22 -1.64
C GLU A 6 17.81 0.96 -0.22
N TYR A 7 18.04 -0.32 0.08
CA TYR A 7 18.55 -0.77 1.38
C TYR A 7 20.07 -0.81 1.40
N THR A 8 20.69 0.16 2.07
CA THR A 8 22.14 0.30 2.15
C THR A 8 22.56 0.92 3.48
N ASP A 9 23.63 0.40 4.07
CA ASP A 9 24.26 0.97 5.26
C ASP A 9 25.45 1.87 4.89
N GLY A 10 25.78 1.96 3.59
CA GLY A 10 26.91 2.75 3.08
C GLY A 10 26.57 4.20 2.74
N LYS A 11 25.32 4.63 2.93
CA LYS A 11 24.86 6.01 2.68
C LYS A 11 23.95 6.46 3.83
N PRO A 12 23.91 7.77 4.13
CA PRO A 12 22.91 8.32 5.04
C PRO A 12 21.48 8.00 4.60
N ALA A 13 20.58 7.87 5.56
CA ALA A 13 19.18 7.57 5.29
C ALA A 13 18.45 8.82 4.78
N GLU A 14 18.03 8.81 3.52
CA GLU A 14 17.48 9.97 2.82
C GLU A 14 16.09 9.71 2.23
N ASN A 15 15.22 10.71 2.29
CA ASN A 15 13.90 10.67 1.66
C ASN A 15 13.93 11.46 0.35
N LEU A 16 14.11 10.76 -0.77
CA LEU A 16 14.12 11.34 -2.13
C LEU A 16 12.84 10.94 -2.90
N TYR A 17 11.74 10.71 -2.17
CA TYR A 17 10.44 10.39 -2.72
C TYR A 17 10.01 11.51 -3.71
N PRO A 18 9.38 11.18 -4.86
CA PRO A 18 8.86 9.86 -5.27
C PRO A 18 9.86 8.97 -5.99
N ARG A 19 11.09 9.42 -6.27
CA ARG A 19 12.01 8.69 -7.14
C ARG A 19 12.77 7.58 -6.41
N ARG A 20 13.15 7.82 -5.15
CA ARG A 20 14.01 6.90 -4.38
C ARG A 20 13.88 7.14 -2.88
N ILE A 21 14.05 6.12 -2.07
CA ILE A 21 14.23 6.25 -0.62
C ILE A 21 15.49 5.49 -0.23
N VAL A 22 16.46 6.14 0.41
CA VAL A 22 17.66 5.47 0.92
C VAL A 22 17.41 5.09 2.37
N SER A 23 17.49 3.79 2.65
CA SER A 23 17.14 3.24 3.95
C SER A 23 18.25 2.33 4.49
N PRO A 24 18.54 2.38 5.81
CA PRO A 24 19.41 1.38 6.42
C PRO A 24 18.82 -0.02 6.25
N ARG A 25 19.68 -1.05 6.17
CA ARG A 25 19.25 -2.43 5.99
C ARG A 25 18.55 -3.00 7.21
N LYS A 26 18.89 -2.50 8.40
CA LYS A 26 18.35 -2.95 9.68
C LYS A 26 17.53 -1.86 10.35
N SER A 27 16.42 -2.26 10.96
CA SER A 27 15.65 -1.40 11.85
C SER A 27 16.40 -1.14 13.15
N GLY A 28 16.35 0.10 13.63
CA GLY A 28 16.74 0.45 15.00
C GLY A 28 15.61 0.26 16.03
N PRO A 29 15.88 0.45 17.33
CA PRO A 29 14.93 0.18 18.42
C PRO A 29 13.60 0.94 18.31
N CYS A 30 13.61 2.18 17.81
CA CYS A 30 12.40 3.00 17.72
C CYS A 30 11.67 2.90 16.36
N CYS A 31 12.19 2.09 15.42
CA CYS A 31 11.74 2.16 14.04
C CYS A 31 10.30 1.71 13.83
N PHE A 32 9.70 0.93 14.73
CA PHE A 32 8.31 0.52 14.61
C PHE A 32 7.33 1.44 15.36
N SER A 33 7.84 2.25 16.30
CA SER A 33 7.04 3.20 17.09
C SER A 33 6.99 4.59 16.45
N ASP A 34 8.09 5.04 15.84
CA ASP A 34 8.25 6.42 15.33
C ASP A 34 8.18 6.50 13.79
N MET A 35 7.24 5.76 13.17
CA MET A 35 7.07 5.73 11.71
C MET A 35 6.09 6.78 11.19
N GLU A 36 6.52 7.58 10.21
CA GLU A 36 5.66 8.49 9.45
C GLU A 36 5.33 7.93 8.06
N LEU A 37 4.19 8.35 7.52
CA LEU A 37 3.79 8.05 6.14
C LEU A 37 4.62 8.91 5.17
N VAL A 38 5.01 8.32 4.04
CA VAL A 38 5.77 8.99 2.98
C VAL A 38 4.96 9.00 1.69
N GLY A 39 4.62 10.20 1.22
CA GLY A 39 3.86 10.40 -0.02
C GLY A 39 2.41 9.94 0.08
N GLU A 40 1.76 9.80 -1.08
CA GLU A 40 0.39 9.28 -1.19
C GLU A 40 0.36 7.75 -1.33
N PRO A 41 -0.77 7.08 -1.08
CA PRO A 41 -0.94 5.67 -1.40
C PRO A 41 -0.79 5.40 -2.91
N HIS A 42 -0.11 4.31 -3.25
CA HIS A 42 0.11 3.83 -4.61
C HIS A 42 -0.69 2.56 -4.87
N SER A 43 -1.18 2.41 -6.10
CA SER A 43 -1.85 1.19 -6.55
C SER A 43 -0.94 0.41 -7.49
N GLU A 44 -0.67 -0.86 -7.17
CA GLU A 44 0.07 -1.79 -8.04
C GLU A 44 -0.73 -3.11 -8.13
N GLY A 45 -1.38 -3.31 -9.28
CA GLY A 45 -2.32 -4.40 -9.47
C GLY A 45 -3.47 -4.33 -8.46
N ARG A 46 -3.66 -5.42 -7.70
CA ARG A 46 -4.70 -5.51 -6.66
C ARG A 46 -4.29 -4.96 -5.30
N TRP A 47 -3.16 -4.28 -5.19
CA TRP A 47 -2.63 -3.84 -3.90
C TRP A 47 -2.53 -2.33 -3.85
N VAL A 48 -3.10 -1.73 -2.79
CA VAL A 48 -2.77 -0.36 -2.41
C VAL A 48 -1.74 -0.41 -1.30
N PHE A 49 -0.60 0.24 -1.53
CA PHE A 49 0.48 0.33 -0.55
C PHE A 49 0.90 1.78 -0.34
N GLN A 50 1.54 2.06 0.78
CA GLN A 50 2.17 3.35 1.05
C GLN A 50 3.52 3.12 1.73
N TYR A 51 4.48 4.00 1.49
CA TYR A 51 5.76 3.93 2.16
C TYR A 51 5.65 4.51 3.58
N ARG A 52 6.39 3.91 4.52
CA ARG A 52 6.59 4.46 5.85
C ARG A 52 8.08 4.64 6.07
N ARG A 53 8.48 5.69 6.79
CA ARG A 53 9.86 5.96 7.19
C ARG A 53 9.93 6.28 8.67
N CYS A 54 10.93 5.76 9.37
CA CYS A 54 11.22 6.13 10.75
C CYS A 54 11.75 7.57 10.78
N ARG A 55 11.16 8.40 11.62
CA ARG A 55 11.56 9.81 11.78
C ARG A 55 12.98 9.99 12.33
N ARG A 56 13.45 9.03 13.14
CA ARG A 56 14.75 9.10 13.81
C ARG A 56 15.88 8.45 13.01
N PHE A 57 15.74 7.18 12.65
CA PHE A 57 16.80 6.41 12.00
C PHE A 57 16.65 6.31 10.48
N GLY A 58 15.52 6.74 9.92
CA GLY A 58 15.28 6.69 8.46
C GLY A 58 15.03 5.29 7.88
N PHE A 59 14.87 4.27 8.72
CA PHE A 59 14.41 2.95 8.27
C PHE A 59 13.06 3.05 7.57
N ALA A 60 12.93 2.47 6.39
CA ALA A 60 11.78 2.65 5.53
C ALA A 60 11.26 1.30 5.03
N VAL A 61 9.95 1.18 4.96
CA VAL A 61 9.25 -0.03 4.51
C VAL A 61 8.09 0.34 3.61
N ARG A 62 7.72 -0.60 2.74
CA ARG A 62 6.48 -0.55 1.97
C ARG A 62 5.41 -1.29 2.76
N VAL A 63 4.31 -0.61 3.09
CA VAL A 63 3.19 -1.20 3.84
C VAL A 63 1.99 -1.33 2.94
N ILE A 64 1.44 -2.54 2.84
CA ILE A 64 0.18 -2.81 2.15
C ILE A 64 -0.95 -2.30 3.05
N GLN A 65 -1.78 -1.40 2.52
CA GLN A 65 -2.93 -0.87 3.25
C GLN A 65 -4.19 -1.67 3.01
N ARG A 66 -4.45 -2.04 1.75
CA ARG A 66 -5.61 -2.83 1.37
C ARG A 66 -5.35 -3.61 0.10
N GLN A 67 -6.06 -4.72 -0.03
CA GLN A 67 -6.24 -5.41 -1.29
C GLN A 67 -7.50 -4.87 -1.97
N VAL A 68 -7.39 -4.44 -3.22
CA VAL A 68 -8.52 -4.06 -4.05
C VAL A 68 -9.00 -5.32 -4.78
N PRO A 69 -10.30 -5.65 -4.71
CA PRO A 69 -10.87 -6.76 -5.46
C PRO A 69 -10.67 -6.58 -6.97
N ASP A 70 -10.60 -7.70 -7.68
CA ASP A 70 -10.46 -7.69 -9.13
C ASP A 70 -11.69 -7.02 -9.78
N ASP A 71 -11.48 -6.10 -10.71
CA ASP A 71 -12.57 -5.39 -11.38
C ASP A 71 -13.51 -6.35 -12.13
N THR A 72 -12.96 -7.44 -12.67
CA THR A 72 -13.76 -8.47 -13.34
C THR A 72 -14.68 -9.22 -12.37
N LEU A 73 -14.15 -9.60 -11.20
CA LEU A 73 -14.93 -10.22 -10.13
C LEU A 73 -16.03 -9.27 -9.62
N MET A 74 -15.71 -7.98 -9.47
CA MET A 74 -16.67 -6.99 -9.02
C MET A 74 -17.79 -6.75 -10.03
N ALA A 75 -17.48 -6.79 -11.33
CA ALA A 75 -18.48 -6.70 -12.39
C ALA A 75 -19.43 -7.91 -12.36
N GLU A 76 -18.89 -9.12 -12.17
CA GLU A 76 -19.68 -10.34 -12.08
C GLU A 76 -20.59 -10.34 -10.84
N VAL A 77 -20.05 -9.98 -9.68
CA VAL A 77 -20.84 -9.83 -8.44
C VAL A 77 -21.97 -8.82 -8.62
N ARG A 78 -21.72 -7.66 -9.26
CA ARG A 78 -22.77 -6.67 -9.56
C ARG A 78 -23.86 -7.25 -10.46
N LYS A 79 -23.50 -8.04 -11.47
CA LYS A 79 -24.46 -8.70 -12.37
C LYS A 79 -25.31 -9.74 -11.65
N GLU A 80 -24.70 -10.55 -10.78
CA GLU A 80 -25.42 -11.52 -9.95
C GLU A 80 -26.39 -10.84 -8.99
N PHE A 81 -25.95 -9.79 -8.28
CA PHE A 81 -26.83 -9.03 -7.40
C PHE A 81 -28.00 -8.37 -8.15
N ALA A 82 -27.76 -7.78 -9.33
CA ALA A 82 -28.84 -7.23 -10.14
C ALA A 82 -29.89 -8.31 -10.51
N THR A 83 -29.43 -9.51 -10.85
CA THR A 83 -30.31 -10.64 -11.21
C THR A 83 -31.13 -11.13 -10.02
N LEU A 84 -30.52 -11.20 -8.84
CA LEU A 84 -31.19 -11.66 -7.61
C LEU A 84 -32.20 -10.64 -7.06
N PHE A 85 -31.86 -9.35 -7.11
CA PHE A 85 -32.75 -8.28 -6.61
C PHE A 85 -33.91 -7.98 -7.58
N MET A 86 -33.75 -8.14 -8.89
CA MET A 86 -34.86 -8.02 -9.84
C MET A 86 -35.90 -9.16 -9.72
N ARG A 87 -35.53 -10.32 -9.15
CA ARG A 87 -36.45 -11.46 -8.94
C ARG A 87 -37.32 -11.34 -7.67
N ARG A 88 -37.13 -10.33 -6.83
CA ARG A 88 -37.89 -10.12 -5.57
C ARG A 88 -38.60 -8.77 -5.51
N VAL A 89 -39.28 -8.35 -6.58
CA VAL A 89 -40.33 -7.34 -6.45
C VAL A 89 -41.66 -8.08 -6.40
N PRO A 90 -42.30 -8.21 -5.23
CA PRO A 90 -43.68 -8.69 -5.18
C PRO A 90 -44.55 -7.62 -5.85
N ASP A 91 -45.23 -7.98 -6.93
CA ASP A 91 -46.35 -7.18 -7.42
C ASP A 91 -47.41 -7.17 -6.31
N TYR A 92 -47.64 -5.99 -5.73
CA TYR A 92 -48.63 -5.77 -4.68
C TYR A 92 -50.05 -5.83 -5.26
#